data_AF-A0A929FTN0-F1
#
_entry.id   AF-A0A929FTN0-F1
#
_cell.length_a   1.000
_cell.length_b   1.000
_cell.length_c   1.000
_cell.angle_alpha   90.00
_cell.angle_beta   90.00
_cell.angle_gamma   90.00
#
_symmetry.space_group_name_H-M   'P 1'
#
loop_
_entity.id
_entity.type
_entity.pdbx_description
1 polymer ?
#
loop_
_entity_poly.entity_id
_entity_poly.type
_entity_poly.pdbx_seq_one_letter_code
_entity_poly.pdbx_strand_id
1 'polypeptide(L)' 'MEDEALWKIAQSRKTIADMERYNILLDRNQEGTLTDAERAELTALRTEADCFMLRKAQAAALLRWRGHHVPLS' A
#
# COMPACT_ATOMS: atom_id res chain seq x y z
N MET A 1 -11.49 -13.53 13.40
CA MET A 1 -11.53 -12.70 12.16
C MET A 1 -12.39 -13.43 11.15
N GLU A 2 -13.53 -12.82 10.81
CA GLU A 2 -14.45 -13.26 9.77
C GLU A 2 -13.85 -13.04 8.37
N ASP A 3 -14.18 -13.90 7.42
CA ASP A 3 -13.64 -13.85 6.05
C ASP A 3 -13.92 -12.50 5.36
N GLU A 4 -15.03 -11.84 5.68
CA GLU A 4 -15.38 -10.53 5.13
C GLU A 4 -14.36 -9.43 5.49
N ALA A 5 -13.83 -9.46 6.72
CA ALA A 5 -12.81 -8.51 7.15
C ALA A 5 -11.47 -8.75 6.43
N LEU A 6 -11.12 -10.02 6.19
CA LEU A 6 -9.94 -10.38 5.41
C LEU A 6 -10.09 -9.95 3.95
N TRP A 7 -11.28 -10.10 3.36
CA TRP A 7 -11.57 -9.62 2.01
C TRP A 7 -11.52 -8.09 1.89
N LYS A 8 -12.01 -7.34 2.89
CA LYS A 8 -11.89 -5.87 2.94
C LYS A 8 -10.43 -5.43 2.97
N ILE A 9 -9.58 -6.11 3.74
CA ILE A 9 -8.14 -5.82 3.78
C ILE A 9 -7.49 -6.21 2.45
N ALA A 10 -7.70 -7.43 1.96
CA ALA A 10 -7.11 -7.94 0.73
C ALA A 10 -7.51 -7.15 -0.53
N GLN A 11 -8.69 -6.53 -0.56
CA GLN A 11 -9.17 -5.71 -1.68
C GLN A 11 -9.03 -4.20 -1.46
N SER A 12 -8.53 -3.77 -0.30
CA SER A 12 -8.33 -2.35 -0.05
C SER A 12 -7.37 -1.74 -1.07
N ARG A 13 -7.65 -0.51 -1.49
CA ARG A 13 -6.83 0.26 -2.43
C ARG A 13 -6.42 1.56 -1.75
N LYS A 14 -5.18 2.01 -2.00
CA LYS A 14 -4.78 3.38 -1.66
C LYS A 14 -5.65 4.37 -2.44
N THR A 15 -5.89 5.54 -1.86
CA THR A 15 -6.70 6.56 -2.54
C THR A 15 -5.93 7.12 -3.74
N ILE A 16 -6.67 7.66 -4.71
CA ILE A 16 -6.07 8.30 -5.89
C ILE A 16 -5.16 9.46 -5.45
N ALA A 17 -5.59 10.23 -4.45
CA ALA A 17 -4.81 11.33 -3.89
C ALA A 17 -3.46 10.89 -3.31
N ASP A 18 -3.41 9.75 -2.60
CA ASP A 18 -2.16 9.20 -2.07
C ASP A 18 -1.20 8.77 -3.19
N MET A 19 -1.73 8.19 -4.27
CA MET A 19 -0.95 7.81 -5.45
C MET A 19 -0.41 9.02 -6.20
N GLU A 20 -1.24 10.05 -6.42
CA GLU A 20 -0.81 11.29 -7.07
C GLU A 20 0.28 11.99 -6.26
N ARG A 21 0.10 12.09 -4.94
CA ARG A 21 1.10 12.68 -4.05
C ARG A 21 2.40 11.89 -4.07
N TYR A 22 2.32 10.57 -4.03
CA TYR A 22 3.50 9.71 -4.12
C TYR A 22 4.26 9.89 -5.45
N ASN A 23 3.55 9.99 -6.58
CA ASN A 23 4.16 10.22 -7.89
C ASN A 23 4.86 11.59 -7.96
N ILE A 24 4.21 12.67 -7.48
CA ILE A 24 4.82 14.01 -7.43
C ILE A 24 6.12 14.00 -6.62
N LEU A 25 6.12 13.33 -5.46
CA LEU A 25 7.31 13.21 -4.63
C LEU A 25 8.40 12.35 -5.27
N LEU A 26 8.02 11.35 -6.09
CA LEU A 26 8.95 10.52 -6.84
C LEU A 26 9.63 11.32 -7.96
N ASP A 27 8.87 12.13 -8.69
CA ASP A 27 9.39 13.01 -9.74
C ASP A 27 10.36 14.04 -9.14
N ARG A 28 9.98 14.70 -8.04
CA ARG A 28 10.88 15.60 -7.28
C ARG A 28 12.12 14.89 -6.74
N ASN A 29 12.01 13.60 -6.39
CA ASN A 29 13.16 12.80 -5.97
C ASN A 29 14.16 12.61 -7.11
N GLN A 30 13.66 12.27 -8.31
CA GLN A 30 14.47 12.08 -9.51
C GLN A 30 15.14 13.38 -9.96
N GLU A 31 14.44 14.51 -9.84
CA GLU A 31 14.97 15.85 -10.14
C GLU A 31 15.99 16.34 -9.08
N GLY A 32 16.10 15.65 -7.94
CA GLY A 32 16.97 16.06 -6.83
C GLY A 32 16.49 17.31 -6.09
N THR A 33 15.23 17.73 -6.29
CA THR A 33 14.65 18.96 -5.75
C THR A 33 13.89 18.75 -4.43
N LEU A 34 13.89 17.53 -3.90
CA LEU A 34 13.25 17.20 -2.62
C LEU A 34 13.85 17.98 -1.45
N THR A 35 12.99 18.69 -0.76
CA THR A 35 13.26 19.22 0.58
C THR A 35 13.33 18.09 1.62
N ASP A 36 13.94 18.35 2.77
CA ASP A 36 14.02 17.38 3.87
C ASP A 36 12.62 16.96 4.36
N ALA A 37 11.67 17.89 4.38
CA ALA A 37 10.28 17.62 4.75
C ALA A 37 9.61 16.64 3.76
N GLU A 38 9.80 16.86 2.46
CA GLU A 38 9.24 15.97 1.43
C GLU A 38 9.94 14.60 1.39
N ARG A 39 11.22 14.55 1.74
CA ARG A 39 11.96 13.29 1.88
C ARG A 39 11.44 12.46 3.06
N ALA A 40 11.13 13.11 4.18
CA ALA A 40 10.46 12.47 5.31
C ALA A 40 9.04 11.98 4.91
N GLU A 41 8.29 12.80 4.17
CA GLU A 41 6.96 12.44 3.65
C GLU A 41 7.03 11.22 2.71
N LEU A 42 7.97 11.22 1.76
CA LEU A 42 8.18 10.09 0.84
C LEU A 42 8.56 8.80 1.59
N THR A 43 9.38 8.92 2.64
CA THR A 43 9.76 7.78 3.48
C THR A 43 8.56 7.22 4.24
N ALA A 44 7.75 8.10 4.83
CA ALA A 44 6.52 7.71 5.52
C ALA A 44 5.53 7.03 4.57
N LEU A 45 5.33 7.59 3.36
CA LEU A 45 4.46 7.01 2.34
C LEU A 45 4.92 5.63 1.89
N ARG A 46 6.24 5.41 1.76
CA ARG A 46 6.82 4.08 1.47
C ARG A 46 6.55 3.09 2.60
N THR A 47 6.88 3.46 3.83
CA THR A 47 6.64 2.58 5.00
C THR A 47 5.17 2.21 5.13
N GLU A 48 4.26 3.16 4.90
CA GLU A 48 2.83 2.90 4.93
C GLU A 48 2.39 1.98 3.79
N ALA A 49 2.91 2.19 2.57
CA ALA A 49 2.65 1.31 1.43
C ALA A 49 3.14 -0.12 1.67
N ASP A 50 4.33 -0.29 2.25
CA ASP A 50 4.88 -1.59 2.61
C ASP A 50 4.05 -2.29 3.68
N CYS A 51 3.68 -1.57 4.75
CA CYS A 51 2.78 -2.10 5.78
C CYS A 51 1.43 -2.52 5.20
N PHE A 52 0.90 -1.72 4.27
CA PHE A 52 -0.35 -2.00 3.59
C PHE A 52 -0.25 -3.27 2.74
N MET A 53 0.80 -3.39 1.92
CA MET A 53 1.06 -4.60 1.12
C MET A 53 1.25 -5.84 2.00
N LEU A 54 1.96 -5.73 3.12
CA LEU A 54 2.15 -6.83 4.05
C LEU A 54 0.81 -7.31 4.64
N ARG A 55 -0.06 -6.39 5.07
CA ARG A 55 -1.40 -6.73 5.57
C ARG A 55 -2.26 -7.39 4.50
N LYS A 56 -2.20 -6.90 3.25
CA LYS A 56 -2.90 -7.52 2.10
C LYS A 56 -2.38 -8.93 1.82
N ALA A 57 -1.07 -9.12 1.80
CA ALA A 57 -0.44 -10.42 1.58
C ALA A 57 -0.81 -11.42 2.69
N GLN A 58 -0.80 -10.98 3.96
CA GLN A 58 -1.23 -11.79 5.10
C GLN A 58 -2.71 -12.17 4.99
N ALA A 59 -3.59 -11.21 4.67
CA ALA A 59 -5.01 -11.48 4.50
C ALA A 59 -5.28 -12.45 3.33
N ALA A 60 -4.59 -12.25 2.19
CA ALA A 60 -4.68 -13.14 1.04
C ALA A 60 -4.17 -14.56 1.36
N ALA A 61 -3.06 -14.69 2.11
CA ALA A 61 -2.53 -15.97 2.54
C ALA A 61 -3.51 -16.71 3.47
N LEU A 62 -4.13 -16.00 4.41
CA LEU A 62 -5.15 -16.56 5.31
C LEU A 62 -6.40 -17.04 4.54
N LEU A 63 -6.89 -16.24 3.60
CA LEU A 63 -8.02 -16.61 2.74
C LEU A 63 -7.68 -17.85 1.88
N ARG A 64 -6.48 -17.90 1.31
CA ARG A 64 -6.01 -19.04 0.53
C ARG A 64 -5.88 -20.32 1.37
N TRP A 65 -5.40 -20.20 2.60
CA TRP A 65 -5.35 -21.33 3.54
C TRP A 65 -6.75 -21.84 3.92
N ARG A 66 -7.77 -20.96 3.91
CA ARG A 66 -9.18 -21.31 4.13
C ARG A 66 -9.89 -21.87 2.87
N GLY A 67 -9.16 -22.04 1.77
CA GLY A 67 -9.70 -22.59 0.51
C GLY A 67 -10.30 -21.55 -0.44
N HIS A 68 -10.19 -20.26 -0.14
CA HIS A 68 -10.65 -19.19 -1.03
C HIS A 68 -9.61 -18.86 -2.10
N HIS A 69 -10.04 -18.69 -3.36
CA HIS A 69 -9.16 -18.25 -4.44
C HIS A 69 -9.06 -16.73 -4.45
N VAL A 70 -7.97 -16.17 -3.93
CA VAL A 70 -7.75 -14.72 -3.91
C VAL A 70 -7.04 -14.30 -5.21
N PRO A 71 -7.71 -13.57 -6.12
CA PRO A 71 -7.03 -13.01 -7.29
C PRO A 71 -6.04 -11.93 -6.82
N LEU A 72 -4.80 -12.04 -7.27
CA LEU A 72 -3.82 -10.96 -7.15
C LEU A 72 -4.21 -9.90 -8.19
N SER A 73 -4.78 -8.77 -7.76
CA SER A 73 -5.09 -7.61 -8.59
C SER A 73 -4.67 -6.31 -7.92
#